data_AF-A0A535IT33-F1
#
_entry.id   AF-A0A535IT33-F1
#
_cell.length_a   1.000
_cell.length_b   1.000
_cell.length_c   1.000
_cell.angle_alpha   90.00
_cell.angle_beta   90.00
_cell.angle_gamma   90.00
#
_symmetry.space_group_name_H-M   'P 1'
#
loop_
_entity.id
_entity.type
_entity.pdbx_description
1 polymer ?
#
loop_
_entity_poly.entity_id
_entity_poly.type
_entity_poly.pdbx_seq_one_letter_code
_entity_poly.pdbx_strand_id
1 'polypeptide(L)' 'MALPAHRSYHRFVTHVAGNAELAEADAVAPARLRAALAEAEPAAAANPAAVRVVRAPGRVNLIGEHTDYNDGLVLPAAI' A
#
# COMPACT_ATOMS: atom_id res chain seq x y z
N MET A 1 14.87 38.08 10.97
CA MET A 1 14.94 36.67 11.38
C MET A 1 14.09 35.87 10.40
N ALA A 2 14.72 35.39 9.33
CA ALA A 2 14.05 34.72 8.20
C ALA A 2 14.31 33.20 8.29
N LEU A 3 13.25 32.40 8.26
CA LEU A 3 13.32 30.94 8.21
C LEU A 3 13.71 30.49 6.79
N PRO A 4 14.59 29.48 6.61
CA PRO A 4 15.02 29.06 5.28
C PRO A 4 13.96 28.20 4.59
N ALA A 5 13.78 28.46 3.29
CA ALA A 5 12.89 27.78 2.37
C ALA A 5 13.09 26.25 2.40
N HIS A 6 11.99 25.52 2.60
CA HIS A 6 11.97 24.06 2.52
C HIS A 6 12.24 23.61 1.08
N ARG A 7 13.27 22.77 0.94
CA ARG A 7 13.74 22.15 -0.30
C ARG A 7 12.61 21.38 -1.01
N SER A 8 12.33 21.77 -2.26
CA SER A 8 11.51 21.01 -3.20
C SER A 8 12.24 19.71 -3.58
N TYR A 9 11.71 18.56 -3.17
CA TYR A 9 12.14 17.26 -3.69
C TYR A 9 11.52 17.06 -5.07
N HIS A 10 12.26 17.37 -6.13
CA HIS A 10 11.93 16.88 -7.47
C HIS A 10 12.22 15.37 -7.51
N ARG A 11 11.18 14.56 -7.33
CA ARG A 11 11.22 13.12 -7.59
C ARG A 11 11.12 12.91 -9.09
N PHE A 12 12.23 12.50 -9.71
CA PHE A 12 12.25 12.02 -11.08
C PHE A 12 11.38 10.75 -11.16
N VAL A 13 10.29 10.80 -11.94
CA VAL A 13 9.48 9.64 -12.29
C VAL A 13 9.98 9.14 -13.63
N THR A 14 10.66 7.99 -13.65
CA THR A 14 10.93 7.24 -14.87
C THR A 14 9.63 6.64 -15.37
N HIS A 15 9.12 7.17 -16.49
CA HIS A 15 8.03 6.57 -17.25
C HIS A 15 8.57 5.31 -17.94
N VAL A 16 8.09 4.12 -17.54
CA VAL A 16 8.21 2.92 -18.37
C VAL A 16 6.86 2.76 -19.08
N ALA A 17 6.80 3.23 -20.31
CA ALA A 17 5.68 2.94 -21.21
C ALA A 17 5.78 1.48 -21.66
N GLY A 18 4.93 0.63 -21.09
CA GLY A 18 4.77 -0.76 -21.51
C GLY A 18 3.36 -1.20 -21.17
N ASN A 19 2.46 -1.09 -22.16
CA ASN A 19 1.12 -1.69 -22.26
C ASN A 19 0.65 -2.44 -20.98
N ALA A 20 0.16 -1.69 -20.00
CA ALA A 20 -0.10 -2.17 -18.64
C ALA A 20 -1.59 -2.44 -18.37
N GLU A 21 -2.36 -2.91 -19.36
CA GLU A 21 -3.80 -3.13 -19.17
C GLU A 21 -4.17 -4.51 -18.60
N LEU A 22 -3.19 -5.37 -18.26
CA LEU A 22 -3.46 -6.67 -17.61
C LEU A 22 -2.51 -7.01 -16.43
N ALA A 23 -1.66 -6.09 -15.98
CA ALA A 23 -0.57 -6.41 -15.03
C ALA A 23 -0.90 -6.19 -13.54
N GLU A 24 -1.89 -5.37 -13.18
CA GLU A 24 -2.18 -5.08 -11.76
C GLU A 24 -2.76 -6.27 -10.98
N ALA A 25 -3.63 -7.07 -11.62
CA ALA A 25 -4.21 -8.26 -11.00
C ALA A 25 -3.13 -9.26 -10.53
N ASP A 26 -1.97 -9.18 -11.18
CA ASP A 26 -0.83 -10.04 -10.93
C ASP A 26 0.05 -9.55 -9.77
N ALA A 27 0.14 -8.24 -9.53
CA ALA A 27 1.05 -7.66 -8.53
C ALA A 27 0.75 -8.12 -7.09
N VAL A 28 -0.53 -8.36 -6.77
CA VAL A 28 -0.98 -8.77 -5.42
C VAL A 28 -1.19 -10.28 -5.29
N ALA A 29 -0.73 -11.07 -6.28
CA ALA A 29 -0.85 -12.52 -6.25
C ALA A 29 -0.15 -13.09 -5.00
N PRO A 30 -0.81 -14.00 -4.23
CA PRO A 30 -0.24 -14.55 -2.99
C PRO A 30 1.14 -15.18 -3.15
N ALA A 31 1.43 -15.79 -4.31
CA ALA A 31 2.73 -16.37 -4.61
C ALA A 31 3.84 -15.31 -4.69
N ARG A 32 3.57 -14.17 -5.35
CA ARG A 32 4.51 -13.06 -5.44
C ARG A 32 4.77 -12.42 -4.08
N LEU A 33 3.72 -12.23 -3.27
CA LEU A 33 3.86 -11.71 -1.91
C LEU A 33 4.69 -12.64 -1.01
N ARG A 34 4.50 -13.96 -1.12
CA ARG A 34 5.30 -14.95 -0.38
C ARG A 34 6.76 -14.92 -0.79
N ALA A 35 7.04 -14.83 -2.09
CA ALA A 35 8.40 -14.74 -2.61
C ALA A 35 9.09 -13.46 -2.12
N ALA A 36 8.43 -12.30 -2.24
CA ALA A 36 8.95 -11.04 -1.76
C ALA A 36 9.24 -11.04 -0.25
N LEU A 37 8.35 -11.65 0.55
CA LEU A 37 8.58 -11.80 1.99
C LEU A 37 9.77 -12.72 2.29
N ALA A 38 9.93 -13.83 1.56
CA ALA A 38 11.06 -14.73 1.75
C ALA A 38 12.41 -14.07 1.39
N GLU A 39 12.42 -13.16 0.41
CA GLU A 39 13.60 -12.36 0.07
C GLU A 39 13.95 -11.33 1.15
N ALA A 40 12.95 -10.68 1.74
CA ALA A 40 13.14 -9.65 2.75
C ALA A 40 13.40 -10.20 4.17
N GLU A 41 12.79 -11.33 4.52
CA GLU A 41 12.76 -11.88 5.88
C GLU A 41 13.34 -13.30 5.93
N PRO A 42 14.57 -13.50 6.45
CA PRO A 42 15.22 -14.82 6.50
C PRO A 42 14.43 -15.90 7.26
N ALA A 43 13.68 -15.50 8.29
CA ALA A 43 12.81 -16.42 9.03
C ALA A 43 11.66 -16.96 8.17
N ALA A 44 11.14 -16.14 7.24
CA ALA A 44 10.12 -16.57 6.29
C ALA A 44 10.69 -17.55 5.25
N ALA A 45 11.93 -17.34 4.80
CA ALA A 45 12.62 -18.30 3.93
C ALA A 45 12.92 -19.64 4.62
N ALA A 46 13.26 -19.62 5.91
CA ALA A 46 13.55 -20.82 6.68
C ALA A 46 12.31 -21.70 6.94
N ASN A 47 11.12 -21.11 7.02
CA ASN A 47 9.87 -21.86 7.15
C ASN A 47 8.72 -21.27 6.29
N PRO A 48 8.72 -21.53 4.97
CA PRO A 48 7.71 -20.97 4.06
C PRO A 48 6.29 -21.45 4.37
N ALA A 49 6.15 -22.65 4.96
CA ALA A 49 4.86 -23.23 5.33
C ALA A 49 4.18 -22.47 6.48
N ALA A 50 4.93 -21.69 7.27
CA ALA A 50 4.37 -20.83 8.31
C ALA A 50 3.78 -19.52 7.75
N VAL A 51 4.15 -19.11 6.53
CA VAL A 51 3.67 -17.86 5.94
C VAL A 51 2.19 -17.95 5.60
N ARG A 52 1.44 -16.90 5.91
CA ARG A 52 0.04 -16.71 5.54
C ARG A 52 -0.09 -15.40 4.78
N VAL A 53 -0.88 -15.41 3.71
CA VAL A 53 -1.26 -14.19 3.00
C VAL A 53 -2.70 -13.90 3.39
N VAL A 54 -2.92 -12.72 3.94
CA VAL A 54 -4.24 -12.22 4.33
C VAL A 54 -4.52 -10.93 3.55
N ARG A 55 -5.80 -10.66 3.24
CA ARG A 55 -6.21 -9.45 2.54
C ARG A 55 -7.09 -8.62 3.45
N ALA A 56 -6.72 -7.35 3.63
CA ALA A 56 -7.53 -6.33 4.28
C ALA A 56 -7.80 -5.24 3.24
N PRO A 57 -9.05 -5.04 2.78
CA PRO A 57 -9.35 -4.00 1.81
C PRO A 57 -9.09 -2.62 2.40
N GLY A 58 -8.77 -1.67 1.51
CA GLY A 58 -8.80 -0.26 1.90
C GLY A 58 -10.23 0.19 2.16
N ARG A 59 -10.40 1.45 2.57
CA ARG A 59 -11.73 2.06 2.66
C ARG A 59 -11.72 3.47 2.12
N VAL A 60 -12.84 3.87 1.54
CA VAL A 60 -13.18 5.27 1.26
C VAL A 60 -14.25 5.71 2.23
N ASN A 61 -14.21 6.96 2.69
CA ASN A 61 -15.33 7.57 3.40
C ASN A 61 -16.22 8.29 2.40
N LEU A 62 -17.51 7.97 2.37
CA LEU A 62 -18.48 8.69 1.54
C LEU A 62 -18.93 9.99 2.21
N ILE A 63 -19.02 10.01 3.54
CA ILE A 63 -19.30 11.18 4.39
C ILE A 63 -18.74 10.95 5.80
N GLY A 64 -18.50 12.04 6.54
CA GLY A 64 -17.98 12.01 7.91
C GLY A 64 -16.45 12.08 7.97
N GLU A 65 -15.81 12.87 7.10
CA GLU A 65 -14.37 13.12 7.25
C GLU A 65 -14.10 14.01 8.46
N HIS A 66 -13.08 13.66 9.23
CA HIS A 66 -12.66 14.35 10.45
C HIS A 66 -13.69 14.34 11.61
N THR A 67 -14.67 13.44 11.57
CA THR A 67 -15.65 13.28 12.66
C THR A 67 -15.40 12.04 13.51
N ASP A 68 -14.68 11.05 12.98
CA ASP A 68 -14.38 9.78 13.63
C ASP A 68 -13.61 9.91 14.95
N TYR A 69 -12.69 10.87 15.05
CA TYR A 69 -11.95 11.13 16.29
C TYR A 69 -12.73 11.92 17.35
N ASN A 70 -13.95 12.36 17.03
CA ASN A 70 -14.84 13.12 17.93
C ASN A 70 -16.13 12.34 18.26
N ASP A 71 -16.10 11.01 18.21
CA ASP A 71 -17.28 10.14 18.39
C ASP A 71 -18.43 10.40 17.38
N GLY A 72 -18.12 11.04 16.24
CA GLY A 72 -19.09 11.28 15.18
C GLY A 72 -19.33 10.05 14.31
N LEU A 73 -20.52 9.95 13.72
CA LEU A 73 -20.84 8.89 12.76
C LEU A 73 -20.09 9.10 11.43
N VAL A 74 -19.73 7.99 10.77
CA VAL A 74 -19.09 7.97 9.46
C VAL A 74 -19.77 6.96 8.54
N LEU A 75 -19.70 7.16 7.23
CA LEU A 75 -20.20 6.22 6.22
C LEU A 75 -19.06 5.70 5.34
N PRO A 76 -18.32 4.66 5.78
CA PRO A 76 -17.23 4.09 5.02
C PRO A 76 -17.70 3.00 4.06
N ALA A 77 -16.94 2.78 3.00
CA ALA A 77 -17.08 1.64 2.08
C ALA A 77 -15.71 1.02 1.80
N ALA A 78 -15.63 -0.31 1.78
CA ALA A 78 -14.40 -1.01 1.44
C ALA A 78 -14.12 -0.94 -0.07
N ILE A 79 -12.84 -0.87 -0.44
CA ILE A 79 -12.34 -0.89 -1.83
C ILE A 79 -11.27 -1.97 -2.03
#